data_AF-I3ILG2-F1
#
_entry.id   AF-I3ILG2-F1
#
_cell.length_a   1.000
_cell.length_b   1.000
_cell.length_c   1.000
_cell.angle_alpha   90.00
_cell.angle_beta   90.00
_cell.angle_gamma   90.00
#
_symmetry.space_group_name_H-M   'P 1'
#
loop_
_entity.id
_entity.type
_entity.pdbx_description
1 polymer ?
#
loop_
_entity_poly.entity_id
_entity_poly.type
_entity_poly.pdbx_seq_one_letter_code
_entity_poly.pdbx_strand_id
1 'polypeptide(L)'
;MRNRTIARELALQALYQLDLRGDGIFDEVDTFCKKNTDKPDIYRFAILLVDGCRSHLKEIDEKISSVTEHWELHRMAIIDKNILRLGVYELLYRDDIPPKVSINEAIELAKKFSTKNSGTFVNGILDKIYTQFGNGELKDNVSDPVFQNIVEVNYGNSDLHIHTNYSDGTMTPEEVVDEALLSGVSTIAITDHDTIEGVGIALRYGNNKNLNIIPGIELSSYLSPSEVHILGYFIDIHNTSLQKMLKRAHEDRLKRIYTIVEKLHNLNVDIDAEEVLTLAGKGSPGRMHVAEVIWKHGYCSTILEAFLKYIGDNGPAYVPKKTFTPREAIELIKEAHGASVLAHPGLTQRDHIIEDLVKDGLQGIEVYYPAHSPQTIKKYLKIAEKYDLAVTGGSDFHGERKIDTPIAKVTVPEEFVHKLRQKCSSQ
;
A
#
# COMPACT_ATOMS: atom_id res chain seq x y z
N MET A 1 -8.61 5.71 7.64
CA MET A 1 -9.74 4.73 7.57
C MET A 1 -9.96 4.01 8.90
N ARG A 2 -8.91 3.48 9.57
CA ARG A 2 -9.05 2.73 10.85
C ARG A 2 -9.75 3.48 11.99
N ASN A 3 -9.61 4.81 12.09
CA ASN A 3 -10.32 5.59 13.11
C ASN A 3 -11.83 5.67 12.84
N ARG A 4 -12.25 5.79 11.57
CA ARG A 4 -13.68 5.76 11.20
C ARG A 4 -14.28 4.38 11.42
N THR A 5 -13.55 3.31 11.10
CA THR A 5 -13.95 1.94 11.43
C THR A 5 -14.11 1.75 12.94
N ILE A 6 -13.11 2.12 13.76
CA ILE A 6 -13.22 2.05 15.23
C ILE A 6 -14.39 2.88 15.76
N ALA A 7 -14.62 4.07 15.20
CA ALA A 7 -15.76 4.92 15.57
C ALA A 7 -17.11 4.28 15.21
N ARG A 8 -17.22 3.54 14.10
CA ARG A 8 -18.41 2.76 13.77
C ARG A 8 -18.61 1.57 14.70
N GLU A 9 -17.54 0.91 15.12
CA GLU A 9 -17.61 -0.13 16.16
C GLU A 9 -18.13 0.46 17.48
N LEU A 10 -17.61 1.63 17.86
CA LEU A 10 -18.04 2.35 19.06
C LEU A 10 -19.50 2.83 18.95
N ALA A 11 -19.90 3.34 17.79
CA ALA A 11 -21.29 3.72 17.49
C ALA A 11 -22.23 2.51 17.54
N LEU A 12 -21.82 1.35 17.02
CA LEU A 12 -22.60 0.11 17.10
C LEU A 12 -22.81 -0.32 18.56
N GLN A 13 -21.76 -0.28 19.38
CA GLN A 13 -21.85 -0.59 20.82
C GLN A 13 -22.75 0.39 21.59
N ALA A 14 -22.71 1.67 21.22
CA ALA A 14 -23.57 2.71 21.75
C ALA A 14 -25.05 2.50 21.38
N LEU A 15 -25.35 2.27 20.10
CA LEU A 15 -26.69 1.98 19.61
C LEU A 15 -27.26 0.69 20.21
N TYR A 16 -26.43 -0.33 20.39
CA TYR A 16 -26.81 -1.57 21.07
C TYR A 16 -27.27 -1.31 22.53
N GLN A 17 -26.55 -0.46 23.27
CA GLN A 17 -26.93 -0.10 24.64
C GLN A 17 -28.25 0.67 24.68
N LEU A 18 -28.44 1.63 23.77
CA LEU A 18 -29.68 2.41 23.65
C LEU A 18 -30.87 1.51 23.33
N ASP A 19 -30.71 0.55 22.42
CA ASP A 19 -31.76 -0.39 22.04
C ASP A 19 -32.17 -1.33 23.19
N LEU A 20 -31.23 -1.70 24.05
CA LEU A 20 -31.51 -2.57 25.21
C LEU A 20 -32.11 -1.84 26.40
N ARG A 21 -31.69 -0.59 26.63
CA ARG A 21 -31.97 0.16 27.87
C ARG A 21 -32.91 1.35 27.67
N GLY A 22 -33.21 1.71 26.42
CA GLY A 22 -34.05 2.85 26.04
C GLY A 22 -33.31 4.19 26.02
N ASP A 23 -33.98 5.23 25.50
CA ASP A 23 -33.39 6.56 25.28
C ASP A 23 -32.97 7.31 26.57
N GLY A 24 -33.44 6.87 27.74
CA GLY A 24 -33.14 7.51 29.02
C GLY A 24 -31.67 7.40 29.46
N ILE A 25 -30.85 6.62 28.75
CA ILE A 25 -29.42 6.43 29.06
C ILE A 25 -28.49 7.18 28.10
N PHE A 26 -29.02 8.12 27.31
CA PHE A 26 -28.22 8.79 26.29
C PHE A 26 -26.98 9.50 26.84
N ASP A 27 -27.09 10.18 28.00
CA ASP A 27 -25.95 10.81 28.67
C ASP A 27 -24.89 9.78 29.12
N GLU A 28 -25.31 8.55 29.43
CA GLU A 28 -24.38 7.46 29.74
C GLU A 28 -23.68 6.95 28.48
N VAL A 29 -24.37 6.92 27.33
CA VAL A 29 -23.80 6.51 26.05
C VAL A 29 -22.78 7.53 25.53
N ASP A 30 -23.05 8.82 25.68
CA ASP A 30 -22.06 9.87 25.40
C ASP A 30 -20.82 9.69 26.29
N THR A 31 -21.03 9.47 27.58
CA THR A 31 -19.97 9.18 28.55
C THR A 31 -19.21 7.89 28.20
N PHE A 32 -19.90 6.85 27.74
CA PHE A 32 -19.32 5.59 27.28
C PHE A 32 -18.40 5.83 26.09
N CYS A 33 -18.86 6.54 25.06
CA CYS A 33 -18.03 6.86 23.89
C CYS A 33 -16.80 7.67 24.28
N LYS A 34 -16.93 8.66 25.17
CA LYS A 34 -15.79 9.44 25.70
C LYS A 34 -14.76 8.58 26.44
N LYS A 35 -15.20 7.58 27.19
CA LYS A 35 -14.32 6.72 28.00
C LYS A 35 -13.63 5.63 27.19
N ASN A 36 -14.19 5.22 26.06
CA ASN A 36 -13.69 4.10 25.25
C ASN A 36 -12.75 4.55 24.12
N THR A 37 -12.43 5.84 24.03
CA THR A 37 -11.35 6.32 23.15
C THR A 37 -10.67 7.56 23.74
N ASP A 38 -9.35 7.57 23.63
CA ASP A 38 -8.47 8.70 23.93
C ASP A 38 -8.37 9.69 22.74
N LYS A 39 -8.94 9.35 21.59
CA LYS A 39 -8.88 10.17 20.36
C LYS A 39 -10.18 10.96 20.15
N PRO A 40 -10.13 12.31 20.20
CA PRO A 40 -11.32 13.15 20.04
C PRO A 40 -12.09 12.91 18.74
N ASP A 41 -11.40 12.60 17.63
CA ASP A 41 -12.04 12.41 16.33
C ASP A 41 -12.84 11.10 16.24
N ILE A 42 -12.39 10.03 16.93
CA ILE A 42 -13.13 8.77 17.03
C ILE A 42 -14.42 9.00 17.80
N TYR A 43 -14.30 9.64 18.96
CA TYR A 43 -15.44 9.99 19.81
C TYR A 43 -16.45 10.86 19.05
N ARG A 44 -15.99 11.95 18.42
CA ARG A 44 -16.86 12.88 17.67
C ARG A 44 -17.59 12.18 16.53
N PHE A 45 -16.89 11.37 15.74
CA PHE A 45 -17.51 10.66 14.64
C PHE A 45 -18.49 9.59 15.14
N ALA A 46 -18.15 8.85 16.19
CA ALA A 46 -19.04 7.87 16.79
C ALA A 46 -20.34 8.51 17.30
N ILE A 47 -20.25 9.64 18.01
CA ILE A 47 -21.43 10.37 18.49
C ILE A 47 -22.27 10.92 17.33
N LEU A 48 -21.65 11.48 16.30
CA LEU A 48 -22.38 11.93 15.11
C LEU A 48 -23.19 10.81 14.46
N LEU A 49 -22.61 9.61 14.37
CA LEU A 49 -23.32 8.44 13.83
C LEU A 49 -24.47 7.99 14.76
N VAL A 50 -24.24 7.97 16.07
CA VAL A 50 -25.27 7.60 17.06
C VAL A 50 -26.44 8.60 16.99
N ASP A 51 -26.16 9.90 17.05
CA ASP A 51 -27.18 10.95 17.00
C ASP A 51 -27.93 10.97 15.68
N GLY A 52 -27.20 10.78 14.57
CA GLY A 52 -27.77 10.66 13.25
C GLY A 52 -28.75 9.49 13.14
N CYS A 53 -28.32 8.29 13.56
CA CYS A 53 -29.18 7.11 13.57
C CYS A 53 -30.42 7.31 14.44
N ARG A 54 -30.29 7.95 15.61
CA ARG A 54 -31.42 8.24 16.50
C ARG A 54 -32.39 9.24 15.89
N SER A 55 -31.87 10.31 15.30
CA SER A 55 -32.67 11.38 14.71
C SER A 55 -33.50 10.91 13.52
N HIS A 56 -33.00 9.91 12.77
CA HIS A 56 -33.67 9.31 11.62
C HIS A 56 -34.23 7.91 11.91
N LEU A 57 -34.29 7.48 13.17
CA LEU A 57 -34.55 6.08 13.54
C LEU A 57 -35.81 5.50 12.91
N LYS A 58 -36.91 6.27 12.96
CA LYS A 58 -38.20 5.85 12.40
C LYS A 58 -38.13 5.66 10.89
N GLU A 59 -37.54 6.61 10.17
CA GLU A 59 -37.41 6.57 8.70
C GLU A 59 -36.47 5.44 8.25
N ILE A 60 -35.38 5.23 8.99
CA ILE A 60 -34.44 4.14 8.77
C ILE A 60 -35.14 2.79 8.94
N ASP A 61 -35.87 2.60 10.04
CA ASP A 61 -36.58 1.35 10.35
C ASP A 61 -37.69 1.05 9.33
N GLU A 62 -38.42 2.07 8.88
CA GLU A 62 -39.43 1.96 7.81
C GLU A 62 -38.79 1.49 6.48
N LYS A 63 -37.65 2.07 6.10
CA LYS A 63 -36.92 1.69 4.87
C LYS A 63 -36.37 0.27 4.95
N ILE A 64 -35.78 -0.14 6.08
CA ILE A 64 -35.32 -1.52 6.27
C ILE A 64 -36.50 -2.49 6.17
N SER A 65 -37.61 -2.19 6.86
CA SER A 65 -38.81 -3.05 6.87
C SER A 65 -39.43 -3.20 5.47
N SER A 66 -39.33 -2.18 4.62
CA SER A 66 -39.88 -2.19 3.27
C SER A 66 -39.16 -3.12 2.29
N VAL A 67 -37.91 -3.49 2.56
CA VAL A 67 -37.08 -4.34 1.67
C VAL A 67 -36.88 -5.77 2.23
N THR A 68 -37.29 -6.01 3.46
CA THR A 68 -37.25 -7.34 4.10
C THR A 68 -38.57 -8.07 3.86
N GLU A 69 -38.59 -8.99 2.90
CA GLU A 69 -39.76 -9.85 2.66
C GLU A 69 -40.01 -10.76 3.88
N HIS A 70 -41.18 -10.64 4.51
CA HIS A 70 -41.66 -11.48 5.62
C HIS A 70 -40.87 -11.44 6.94
N TRP A 71 -39.93 -10.50 7.10
CA TRP A 71 -39.19 -10.31 8.35
C TRP A 71 -39.63 -9.03 9.04
N GLU A 72 -40.31 -9.16 10.17
CA GLU A 72 -40.53 -7.99 11.00
C GLU A 72 -39.22 -7.62 11.70
N LEU A 73 -38.82 -6.35 11.57
CA LEU A 73 -37.58 -5.78 12.12
C LEU A 73 -37.36 -6.13 13.61
N HIS A 74 -38.45 -6.34 14.36
CA HIS A 74 -38.43 -6.73 15.77
C HIS A 74 -37.90 -8.16 16.05
N ARG A 75 -37.85 -9.03 15.03
CA ARG A 75 -37.33 -10.42 15.14
C ARG A 75 -35.85 -10.54 14.77
N MET A 76 -35.24 -9.47 14.27
CA MET A 76 -33.83 -9.42 13.89
C MET A 76 -32.95 -9.38 15.15
N ALA A 77 -31.77 -10.01 15.07
CA ALA A 77 -30.77 -9.85 16.11
C ALA A 77 -30.44 -8.36 16.30
N ILE A 78 -30.43 -7.89 17.56
CA ILE A 78 -30.25 -6.47 17.87
C ILE A 78 -28.96 -5.92 17.25
N ILE A 79 -27.91 -6.74 17.15
CA ILE A 79 -26.65 -6.38 16.49
C ILE A 79 -26.86 -6.15 14.99
N ASP A 80 -27.46 -7.11 14.26
CA ASP A 80 -27.74 -6.99 12.82
C ASP A 80 -28.64 -5.78 12.53
N LYS A 81 -29.65 -5.57 13.38
CA LYS A 81 -30.55 -4.41 13.27
C LYS A 81 -29.80 -3.09 13.41
N ASN A 82 -28.90 -2.97 14.38
CA ASN A 82 -28.13 -1.73 14.56
C ASN A 82 -27.04 -1.55 13.50
N ILE A 83 -26.49 -2.63 12.94
CA ILE A 83 -25.60 -2.55 11.78
C ILE A 83 -26.34 -2.03 10.55
N LEU A 84 -27.55 -2.55 10.29
CA LEU A 84 -28.37 -2.06 9.18
C LEU A 84 -28.76 -0.60 9.40
N ARG A 85 -29.17 -0.21 10.61
CA ARG A 85 -29.51 1.20 10.90
C ARG A 85 -28.34 2.13 10.64
N LEU A 86 -27.14 1.74 11.09
CA LEU A 86 -25.91 2.49 10.85
C LEU A 86 -25.59 2.59 9.36
N GLY A 87 -25.66 1.47 8.64
CA GLY A 87 -25.40 1.42 7.19
C GLY A 87 -26.40 2.26 6.40
N VAL A 88 -27.70 2.20 6.73
CA VAL A 88 -28.75 3.00 6.08
C VAL A 88 -28.62 4.48 6.40
N TYR A 89 -28.27 4.82 7.65
CA TYR A 89 -28.00 6.20 8.01
C TYR A 89 -26.86 6.78 7.15
N GLU A 90 -25.75 6.06 7.06
CA GLU A 90 -24.62 6.49 6.23
C GLU A 90 -24.96 6.51 4.73
N LEU A 91 -25.79 5.57 4.25
CA LEU A 91 -26.17 5.49 2.84
C LEU A 91 -27.06 6.64 2.37
N LEU A 92 -27.98 7.09 3.21
CA LEU A 92 -29.07 7.98 2.79
C LEU A 92 -28.97 9.40 3.35
N TYR A 93 -28.18 9.60 4.41
CA TYR A 93 -28.14 10.88 5.13
C TYR A 93 -26.72 11.42 5.34
N ARG A 94 -25.68 10.76 4.78
CA ARG A 94 -24.28 11.19 4.85
C ARG A 94 -23.65 11.30 3.47
N ASP A 95 -23.71 12.49 2.90
CA ASP A 95 -23.13 12.78 1.58
C ASP A 95 -21.58 12.74 1.57
N ASP A 96 -20.94 12.77 2.73
CA ASP A 96 -19.48 12.66 2.88
C ASP A 96 -18.96 11.21 2.99
N ILE A 97 -19.86 10.21 2.92
CA ILE A 97 -19.51 8.80 3.00
C ILE A 97 -20.00 8.10 1.72
N PRO A 98 -19.10 7.57 0.87
CA PRO A 98 -19.51 6.88 -0.34
C PRO A 98 -20.39 5.65 -0.03
N PRO A 99 -21.48 5.41 -0.78
CA PRO A 99 -22.40 4.31 -0.53
C PRO A 99 -21.74 2.93 -0.41
N LYS A 100 -20.77 2.64 -1.29
CA LYS A 100 -20.00 1.39 -1.27
C LYS A 100 -19.15 1.24 0.01
N VAL A 101 -18.66 2.34 0.58
CA VAL A 101 -17.93 2.32 1.86
C VAL A 101 -18.88 2.02 3.01
N SER A 102 -20.07 2.66 3.03
CA SER A 102 -21.11 2.39 4.03
C SER A 102 -21.53 0.90 4.04
N ILE A 103 -21.71 0.32 2.85
CA ILE A 103 -22.05 -1.11 2.69
C ILE A 103 -20.91 -2.02 3.16
N ASN A 104 -19.68 -1.77 2.69
CA ASN A 104 -18.52 -2.59 3.07
C ASN A 104 -18.24 -2.56 4.59
N GLU A 105 -18.32 -1.38 5.21
CA GLU A 105 -18.10 -1.25 6.65
C GLU A 105 -19.20 -1.95 7.45
N ALA A 106 -20.46 -1.89 7.00
CA ALA A 106 -21.55 -2.65 7.62
C ALA A 106 -21.35 -4.17 7.50
N ILE A 107 -20.83 -4.66 6.37
CA ILE A 107 -20.48 -6.08 6.17
C ILE A 107 -19.37 -6.51 7.12
N GLU A 108 -18.32 -5.70 7.27
CA GLU A 108 -17.22 -6.01 8.19
C GLU A 108 -17.66 -5.99 9.66
N LEU A 109 -18.53 -5.05 10.05
CA LEU A 109 -19.16 -5.07 11.37
C LEU A 109 -19.99 -6.35 11.58
N ALA A 110 -20.73 -6.79 10.56
CA ALA A 110 -21.55 -8.01 10.64
C ALA A 110 -20.68 -9.27 10.77
N LYS A 111 -19.58 -9.35 10.03
CA LYS A 111 -18.59 -10.43 10.16
C LYS A 111 -17.94 -10.44 11.54
N LYS A 112 -17.68 -9.27 12.11
CA LYS A 112 -16.96 -9.12 13.38
C LYS A 112 -17.84 -9.35 14.62
N PHE A 113 -19.07 -8.86 14.62
CA PHE A 113 -19.92 -8.82 15.83
C PHE A 113 -21.16 -9.72 15.77
N SER A 114 -21.44 -10.33 14.61
CA SER A 114 -22.65 -11.14 14.42
C SER A 114 -22.33 -12.56 13.94
N THR A 115 -23.28 -13.22 13.29
CA THR A 115 -23.15 -14.62 12.84
C THR A 115 -22.40 -14.74 11.53
N LYS A 116 -21.92 -15.96 11.21
CA LYS A 116 -21.21 -16.28 9.96
C LYS A 116 -21.96 -15.88 8.68
N ASN A 117 -23.29 -15.84 8.73
CA ASN A 117 -24.14 -15.51 7.58
C ASN A 117 -24.62 -14.04 7.56
N SER A 118 -24.36 -13.28 8.64
CA SER A 118 -24.87 -11.91 8.79
C SER A 118 -24.26 -10.95 7.76
N GLY A 119 -23.01 -11.17 7.32
CA GLY A 119 -22.39 -10.34 6.28
C GLY A 119 -23.15 -10.36 4.94
N THR A 120 -23.51 -11.55 4.45
CA THR A 120 -24.28 -11.70 3.21
C THR A 120 -25.69 -11.12 3.34
N PHE A 121 -26.32 -11.33 4.51
CA PHE A 121 -27.63 -10.76 4.81
C PHE A 121 -27.60 -9.23 4.80
N VAL A 122 -26.66 -8.61 5.52
CA VAL A 122 -26.48 -7.16 5.58
C VAL A 122 -26.21 -6.58 4.19
N ASN A 123 -25.32 -7.20 3.40
CA ASN A 123 -25.06 -6.79 2.03
C ASN A 123 -26.35 -6.76 1.19
N GLY A 124 -27.10 -7.86 1.18
CA GLY A 124 -28.31 -7.97 0.37
C GLY A 124 -29.41 -6.97 0.75
N ILE A 125 -29.53 -6.61 2.03
CA ILE A 125 -30.51 -5.60 2.47
C ILE A 125 -30.04 -4.18 2.09
N LEU A 126 -28.78 -3.84 2.34
CA LEU A 126 -28.27 -2.51 2.03
C LEU A 126 -28.21 -2.25 0.51
N ASP A 127 -27.90 -3.26 -0.30
CA ASP A 127 -27.97 -3.17 -1.77
C ASP A 127 -29.40 -2.85 -2.25
N LYS A 128 -30.41 -3.52 -1.69
CA LYS A 128 -31.83 -3.25 -1.99
C LYS A 128 -32.24 -1.85 -1.56
N ILE A 129 -31.84 -1.41 -0.36
CA ILE A 129 -32.13 -0.06 0.14
C ILE A 129 -31.51 1.01 -0.76
N TYR A 130 -30.23 0.82 -1.13
CA TYR A 130 -29.55 1.77 -1.99
C TYR A 130 -30.17 1.80 -3.41
N THR A 131 -30.57 0.65 -3.94
CA THR A 131 -31.25 0.58 -5.24
C THR A 131 -32.63 1.24 -5.21
N GLN A 132 -33.40 1.09 -4.13
CA GLN A 132 -34.78 1.57 -4.03
C GLN A 132 -34.90 3.01 -3.54
N PHE A 133 -34.01 3.45 -2.64
CA PHE A 133 -34.08 4.74 -1.96
C PHE A 133 -32.85 5.63 -2.19
N GLY A 134 -31.79 5.10 -2.79
CA GLY A 134 -30.63 5.86 -3.27
C GLY A 134 -30.72 6.20 -4.76
N ASN A 135 -29.61 6.68 -5.35
CA ASN A 135 -29.58 7.24 -6.70
C ASN A 135 -29.36 6.22 -7.86
N GLY A 136 -29.74 4.93 -7.72
CA GLY A 136 -29.78 3.94 -8.83
C GLY A 136 -28.94 2.65 -8.67
N GLU A 137 -29.12 1.68 -9.59
CA GLU A 137 -28.58 0.29 -9.55
C GLU A 137 -27.04 0.20 -9.53
N LEU A 138 -26.52 -0.69 -8.67
CA LEU A 138 -25.13 -1.15 -8.67
C LEU A 138 -24.97 -2.32 -9.68
N LYS A 139 -24.60 -2.06 -10.94
CA LYS A 139 -24.19 -3.13 -11.88
C LYS A 139 -22.96 -2.78 -12.74
N ASP A 140 -22.10 -3.78 -12.89
CA ASP A 140 -20.80 -3.78 -13.54
C ASP A 140 -20.85 -3.73 -15.10
N ASN A 141 -19.95 -2.91 -15.69
CA ASN A 141 -19.45 -2.86 -17.09
C ASN A 141 -20.52 -2.71 -18.22
N VAL A 142 -20.53 -1.70 -19.12
CA VAL A 142 -19.53 -1.25 -20.11
C VAL A 142 -19.98 0.10 -20.75
N SER A 143 -19.02 1.02 -20.94
CA SER A 143 -18.94 2.19 -21.87
C SER A 143 -20.19 3.00 -22.28
N ASP A 144 -20.32 4.24 -21.78
CA ASP A 144 -20.51 5.50 -22.55
C ASP A 144 -20.42 6.74 -21.59
N PRO A 145 -20.35 8.00 -22.05
CA PRO A 145 -19.32 8.95 -21.70
C PRO A 145 -19.85 10.04 -20.76
N VAL A 146 -20.28 9.66 -19.55
CA VAL A 146 -20.61 10.60 -18.46
C VAL A 146 -20.21 10.00 -17.11
N PHE A 147 -18.94 9.62 -16.96
CA PHE A 147 -18.36 9.27 -15.65
C PHE A 147 -17.48 10.42 -15.17
N GLN A 148 -18.10 11.42 -14.57
CA GLN A 148 -17.44 12.37 -13.69
C GLN A 148 -18.29 12.51 -12.43
N ASN A 149 -17.94 11.69 -11.43
CA ASN A 149 -17.95 11.99 -9.99
C ASN A 149 -17.90 10.67 -9.21
N ILE A 150 -16.82 9.93 -9.46
CA ILE A 150 -16.15 9.17 -8.40
C ILE A 150 -15.78 10.24 -7.35
N VAL A 151 -15.91 9.98 -6.05
CA VAL A 151 -15.05 10.71 -5.09
C VAL A 151 -13.64 10.22 -5.41
N GLU A 152 -13.03 10.81 -6.44
CA GLU A 152 -11.68 10.51 -6.84
C GLU A 152 -10.85 10.69 -5.58
N VAL A 153 -10.16 9.63 -5.18
CA VAL A 153 -9.05 9.80 -4.24
C VAL A 153 -8.17 10.82 -4.94
N ASN A 154 -8.19 12.05 -4.45
CA ASN A 154 -7.34 13.10 -4.96
C ASN A 154 -5.92 12.68 -4.59
N TYR A 155 -5.24 12.09 -5.57
CA TYR A 155 -3.86 11.68 -5.38
C TYR A 155 -2.93 12.89 -5.45
N GLY A 156 -3.38 14.00 -6.03
CA GLY A 156 -2.60 15.22 -6.23
C GLY A 156 -1.23 14.93 -6.83
N ASN A 157 -0.24 15.75 -6.47
CA ASN A 157 1.15 15.48 -6.84
C ASN A 157 1.69 14.31 -6.02
N SER A 158 2.27 13.35 -6.75
CA SER A 158 2.65 12.05 -6.20
C SER A 158 4.12 11.76 -6.43
N ASP A 159 4.83 11.27 -5.41
CA ASP A 159 6.18 10.71 -5.53
C ASP A 159 6.11 9.20 -5.31
N LEU A 160 6.28 8.44 -6.38
CA LEU A 160 5.98 7.00 -6.38
C LEU A 160 7.22 6.12 -6.17
N HIS A 161 8.39 6.67 -5.87
CA HIS A 161 9.60 5.86 -5.72
C HIS A 161 10.43 6.37 -4.54
N ILE A 162 10.25 5.74 -3.38
CA ILE A 162 10.84 6.17 -2.11
C ILE A 162 11.29 4.96 -1.29
N HIS A 163 12.53 5.02 -0.78
CA HIS A 163 13.13 4.00 0.07
C HIS A 163 13.25 4.46 1.52
N THR A 164 13.14 3.51 2.44
CA THR A 164 13.27 3.66 3.88
C THR A 164 14.46 2.84 4.39
N ASN A 165 14.73 2.91 5.70
CA ASN A 165 15.73 2.10 6.37
C ASN A 165 15.39 0.60 6.48
N TYR A 166 14.27 0.16 5.90
CA TYR A 166 13.95 -1.25 5.71
C TYR A 166 14.59 -1.86 4.45
N SER A 167 15.11 -1.04 3.53
CA SER A 167 16.03 -1.48 2.48
C SER A 167 17.39 -0.80 2.60
N ASP A 168 17.55 0.36 1.99
CA ASP A 168 18.79 1.07 1.82
C ASP A 168 18.62 2.60 1.84
N GLY A 169 17.43 3.10 2.15
CA GLY A 169 17.24 4.47 2.62
C GLY A 169 17.78 4.67 4.04
N THR A 170 17.93 5.92 4.46
CA THR A 170 18.42 6.23 5.82
C THR A 170 17.32 6.59 6.82
N MET A 171 16.14 6.97 6.33
CA MET A 171 15.01 7.41 7.17
C MET A 171 14.06 6.25 7.47
N THR A 172 13.48 6.25 8.66
CA THR A 172 12.38 5.35 9.03
C THR A 172 11.14 5.61 8.17
N PRO A 173 10.23 4.64 8.03
CA PRO A 173 8.96 4.86 7.34
C PRO A 173 8.15 6.03 7.91
N GLU A 174 8.21 6.25 9.23
CA GLU A 174 7.57 7.37 9.90
C GLU A 174 8.18 8.72 9.50
N GLU A 175 9.51 8.83 9.54
CA GLU A 175 10.22 10.03 9.13
C GLU A 175 9.97 10.35 7.65
N VAL A 176 9.91 9.33 6.78
CA VAL A 176 9.56 9.50 5.36
C VAL A 176 8.14 10.07 5.20
N VAL A 177 7.17 9.59 5.98
CA VAL A 177 5.80 10.14 5.95
C VAL A 177 5.77 11.59 6.41
N ASP A 178 6.52 11.95 7.45
CA ASP A 178 6.59 13.33 7.93
C ASP A 178 7.27 14.25 6.91
N GLU A 179 8.35 13.79 6.28
CA GLU A 179 9.06 14.54 5.24
C GLU A 179 8.20 14.73 3.98
N ALA A 180 7.42 13.72 3.58
CA ALA A 180 6.47 13.83 2.48
C ALA A 180 5.39 14.88 2.74
N LEU A 181 4.86 14.96 3.96
CA LEU A 181 3.90 15.99 4.36
C LEU A 181 4.52 17.39 4.34
N LEU A 182 5.76 17.53 4.82
CA LEU A 182 6.50 18.80 4.77
C LEU A 182 6.78 19.24 3.32
N SER A 183 7.04 18.27 2.44
CA SER A 183 7.27 18.50 1.01
C SER A 183 5.99 18.88 0.24
N GLY A 184 4.81 18.73 0.85
CA GLY A 184 3.53 19.12 0.27
C GLY A 184 3.01 18.19 -0.83
N VAL A 185 3.56 16.97 -0.94
CA VAL A 185 2.97 15.94 -1.82
C VAL A 185 1.68 15.39 -1.21
N SER A 186 0.72 15.07 -2.07
CA SER A 186 -0.55 14.49 -1.65
C SER A 186 -0.48 12.96 -1.57
N THR A 187 0.48 12.34 -2.26
CA THR A 187 0.61 10.89 -2.35
C THR A 187 2.07 10.46 -2.43
N ILE A 188 2.40 9.38 -1.72
CA ILE A 188 3.68 8.68 -1.85
C ILE A 188 3.50 7.18 -2.05
N ALA A 189 4.51 6.50 -2.60
CA ALA A 189 4.63 5.05 -2.52
C ALA A 189 5.94 4.69 -1.81
N ILE A 190 5.86 3.79 -0.82
CA ILE A 190 7.05 3.19 -0.21
C ILE A 190 7.42 1.96 -1.03
N THR A 191 8.62 1.96 -1.61
CA THR A 191 9.07 0.97 -2.61
C THR A 191 10.41 0.36 -2.21
N ASP A 192 10.57 0.02 -0.93
CA ASP A 192 11.78 -0.61 -0.41
C ASP A 192 12.21 -1.83 -1.25
N HIS A 193 13.53 -2.00 -1.42
CA HIS A 193 14.08 -3.16 -2.13
C HIS A 193 13.74 -4.49 -1.45
N ASP A 194 12.99 -5.33 -2.17
CA ASP A 194 12.73 -6.73 -1.83
C ASP A 194 12.12 -6.97 -0.45
N THR A 195 11.38 -5.98 0.06
CA THR A 195 10.70 -6.03 1.35
C THR A 195 9.48 -5.13 1.37
N ILE A 196 8.50 -5.48 2.19
CA ILE A 196 7.26 -4.72 2.40
C ILE A 196 7.07 -4.33 3.87
N GLU A 197 8.07 -4.57 4.71
CA GLU A 197 7.96 -4.34 6.15
C GLU A 197 7.77 -2.84 6.48
N GLY A 198 8.45 -1.96 5.74
CA GLY A 198 8.31 -0.51 5.87
C GLY A 198 6.92 0.00 5.50
N VAL A 199 6.28 -0.63 4.49
CA VAL A 199 4.94 -0.25 3.99
C VAL A 199 3.90 -0.32 5.10
N GLY A 200 3.85 -1.42 5.86
CA GLY A 200 2.86 -1.60 6.92
C GLY A 200 2.99 -0.55 8.04
N ILE A 201 4.21 -0.09 8.30
CA ILE A 201 4.50 0.96 9.29
C ILE A 201 4.05 2.32 8.76
N ALA A 202 4.46 2.67 7.54
CA ALA A 202 4.06 3.92 6.87
C ALA A 202 2.53 4.04 6.79
N LEU A 203 1.82 2.99 6.37
CA LEU A 203 0.35 2.98 6.30
C LEU A 203 -0.30 3.24 7.65
N ARG A 204 0.22 2.64 8.73
CA ARG A 204 -0.31 2.85 10.09
C ARG A 204 -0.04 4.25 10.59
N TYR A 205 1.15 4.78 10.35
CA TYR A 205 1.58 6.09 10.82
C TYR A 205 0.95 7.24 10.03
N GLY A 206 0.83 7.09 8.71
CA GLY A 206 0.14 8.05 7.83
C GLY A 206 -1.38 8.02 7.92
N ASN A 207 -1.97 7.01 8.58
CA ASN A 207 -3.42 6.94 8.73
C ASN A 207 -3.97 8.18 9.48
N ASN A 208 -4.90 8.89 8.82
CA ASN A 208 -5.48 10.17 9.23
C ASN A 208 -4.55 11.39 9.11
N LYS A 209 -3.40 11.25 8.46
CA LYS A 209 -2.66 12.39 7.92
C LYS A 209 -3.20 12.72 6.52
N ASN A 210 -3.02 13.96 6.07
CA ASN A 210 -3.44 14.40 4.74
C ASN A 210 -2.43 13.94 3.66
N LEU A 211 -2.17 12.63 3.61
CA LEU A 211 -1.23 11.98 2.70
C LEU A 211 -1.77 10.60 2.33
N ASN A 212 -1.90 10.31 1.04
CA ASN A 212 -2.16 8.95 0.59
C ASN A 212 -0.84 8.18 0.51
N ILE A 213 -0.86 6.93 0.98
CA ILE A 213 0.31 6.05 0.91
C ILE A 213 -0.08 4.83 0.11
N ILE A 214 0.56 4.66 -1.05
CA ILE A 214 0.38 3.51 -1.93
C ILE A 214 1.32 2.39 -1.44
N PRO A 215 0.79 1.19 -1.14
CA PRO A 215 1.63 0.03 -0.88
C PRO A 215 2.47 -0.29 -2.12
N GLY A 216 3.78 -0.23 -1.99
CA GLY A 216 4.71 -0.49 -3.07
C GLY A 216 5.83 -1.45 -2.68
N ILE A 217 6.63 -1.84 -3.66
CA ILE A 217 7.86 -2.62 -3.50
C ILE A 217 8.75 -2.39 -4.72
N GLU A 218 10.07 -2.43 -4.56
CA GLU A 218 10.99 -2.57 -5.68
C GLU A 218 11.64 -3.95 -5.65
N LEU A 219 11.28 -4.82 -6.60
CA LEU A 219 11.86 -6.14 -6.72
C LEU A 219 13.18 -6.09 -7.49
N SER A 220 14.24 -6.55 -6.85
CA SER A 220 15.49 -6.86 -7.53
C SER A 220 15.28 -8.03 -8.48
N SER A 221 15.56 -7.83 -9.77
CA SER A 221 15.61 -8.93 -10.74
C SER A 221 16.88 -8.87 -11.57
N TYR A 222 17.22 -9.98 -12.22
CA TYR A 222 18.40 -10.07 -13.06
C TYR A 222 18.06 -10.66 -14.42
N LEU A 223 18.53 -9.95 -15.43
CA LEU A 223 18.50 -10.41 -16.81
C LEU A 223 19.89 -10.18 -17.36
N SER A 224 20.62 -11.22 -17.75
CA SER A 224 22.02 -11.08 -18.18
C SER A 224 22.22 -9.91 -19.15
N PRO A 225 23.23 -9.03 -18.97
CA PRO A 225 24.33 -9.11 -17.98
C PRO A 225 24.14 -8.25 -16.73
N SER A 226 22.96 -7.66 -16.50
CA SER A 226 22.75 -6.68 -15.42
C SER A 226 21.47 -6.91 -14.63
N GLU A 227 21.36 -6.25 -13.49
CA GLU A 227 20.09 -6.13 -12.80
C GLU A 227 19.08 -5.30 -13.62
N VAL A 228 17.80 -5.59 -13.37
CA VAL A 228 16.62 -4.88 -13.85
C VAL A 228 15.68 -4.80 -12.66
N HIS A 229 15.18 -3.62 -12.33
CA HIS A 229 14.30 -3.45 -11.18
C HIS A 229 12.85 -3.28 -11.65
N ILE A 230 11.94 -3.99 -10.96
CA ILE A 230 10.50 -3.95 -11.24
C ILE A 230 9.81 -3.42 -10.00
N LEU A 231 9.19 -2.25 -10.14
CA LEU A 231 8.34 -1.65 -9.13
C LEU A 231 6.98 -2.34 -9.14
N GLY A 232 6.45 -2.64 -7.96
CA GLY A 232 5.08 -3.08 -7.76
C GLY A 232 4.29 -2.01 -7.00
N TYR A 233 3.08 -1.71 -7.46
CA TYR A 233 2.20 -0.72 -6.84
C TYR A 233 0.83 -1.29 -6.50
N PHE A 234 0.20 -0.76 -5.45
CA PHE A 234 -1.10 -1.21 -4.94
C PHE A 234 -1.10 -2.72 -4.60
N ILE A 235 0.06 -3.24 -4.18
CA ILE A 235 0.21 -4.64 -3.84
C ILE A 235 -0.56 -4.98 -2.56
N ASP A 236 -1.16 -6.17 -2.53
CA ASP A 236 -1.67 -6.77 -1.30
C ASP A 236 -0.50 -7.27 -0.45
N ILE A 237 -0.16 -6.50 0.59
CA ILE A 237 0.91 -6.81 1.53
C ILE A 237 0.61 -8.04 2.42
N HIS A 238 -0.62 -8.54 2.40
CA HIS A 238 -1.03 -9.76 3.10
C HIS A 238 -1.04 -11.01 2.20
N ASN A 239 -0.67 -10.85 0.92
CA ASN A 239 -0.60 -11.97 0.00
C ASN A 239 0.46 -13.01 0.44
N THR A 240 0.01 -14.24 0.67
CA THR A 240 0.87 -15.33 1.19
C THR A 240 2.01 -15.70 0.22
N SER A 241 1.77 -15.65 -1.09
CA SER A 241 2.78 -15.98 -2.11
C SER A 241 3.93 -14.96 -2.07
N LEU A 242 3.57 -13.67 -2.09
CA LEU A 242 4.50 -12.56 -1.95
C LEU A 242 5.34 -12.68 -0.68
N GLN A 243 4.71 -12.78 0.50
CA GLN A 243 5.42 -12.87 1.77
C GLN A 243 6.38 -14.06 1.84
N LYS A 244 5.95 -15.23 1.37
CA LYS A 244 6.79 -16.43 1.34
C LYS A 244 8.00 -16.25 0.43
N MET A 245 7.80 -15.62 -0.73
CA MET A 245 8.86 -15.42 -1.70
C MET A 245 9.88 -14.37 -1.22
N LEU A 246 9.42 -13.26 -0.64
CA LEU A 246 10.30 -12.24 -0.04
C LEU A 246 11.12 -12.82 1.12
N LYS A 247 10.48 -13.62 2.00
CA LYS A 247 11.19 -14.31 3.08
C LYS A 247 12.29 -15.22 2.54
N ARG A 248 12.00 -16.01 1.49
CA ARG A 248 13.00 -16.87 0.84
C ARG A 248 14.15 -16.05 0.25
N ALA A 249 13.84 -14.95 -0.43
CA ALA A 249 14.85 -14.06 -1.01
C ALA A 249 15.76 -13.46 0.08
N HIS A 250 15.18 -13.07 1.23
CA HIS A 250 15.93 -12.61 2.39
C HIS A 250 16.84 -13.71 2.95
N GLU A 251 16.33 -14.93 3.17
CA GLU A 251 17.13 -16.07 3.63
C GLU A 251 18.29 -16.41 2.66
N ASP A 252 18.06 -16.31 1.36
CA ASP A 252 19.11 -16.51 0.35
C ASP A 252 20.16 -15.40 0.37
N ARG A 253 19.80 -14.15 0.72
CA ARG A 253 20.77 -13.06 0.94
C ARG A 253 21.64 -13.30 2.16
N LEU A 254 21.05 -13.75 3.28
CA LEU A 254 21.81 -14.10 4.47
C LEU A 254 22.84 -15.19 4.17
N LYS A 255 22.39 -16.31 3.58
CA LYS A 255 23.28 -17.40 3.14
C LYS A 255 24.40 -16.90 2.23
N ARG A 256 24.07 -16.01 1.29
CA ARG A 256 25.05 -15.41 0.38
C ARG A 256 26.10 -14.58 1.13
N ILE A 257 25.74 -13.80 2.15
CA ILE A 257 26.72 -13.08 2.97
C ILE A 257 27.66 -14.06 3.66
N TYR A 258 27.14 -15.09 4.33
CA TYR A 258 28.00 -16.11 4.96
C TYR A 258 28.96 -16.75 3.95
N THR A 259 28.50 -17.09 2.74
CA THR A 259 29.37 -17.64 1.69
C THR A 259 30.42 -16.64 1.20
N ILE A 260 30.09 -15.34 1.09
CA ILE A 260 31.06 -14.31 0.71
C ILE A 260 32.14 -14.19 1.80
N VAL A 261 31.74 -14.14 3.07
CA VAL A 261 32.66 -14.06 4.21
C VAL A 261 33.56 -15.29 4.29
N GLU A 262 33.02 -16.49 4.08
CA GLU A 262 33.82 -17.72 4.01
C GLU A 262 34.88 -17.65 2.88
N LYS A 263 34.52 -17.13 1.71
CA LYS A 263 35.49 -16.91 0.62
C LYS A 263 36.54 -15.87 0.98
N LEU A 264 36.17 -14.80 1.67
CA LEU A 264 37.10 -13.76 2.14
C LEU A 264 38.09 -14.32 3.16
N HIS A 265 37.63 -15.16 4.08
CA HIS A 265 38.49 -15.82 5.07
C HIS A 265 39.58 -16.66 4.39
N ASN A 266 39.22 -17.41 3.33
CA ASN A 266 40.18 -18.15 2.50
C ASN A 266 41.20 -17.27 1.75
N LEU A 267 40.97 -15.95 1.68
CA LEU A 267 41.86 -14.94 1.10
C LEU A 267 42.62 -14.15 2.17
N ASN A 268 42.59 -14.59 3.44
CA ASN A 268 43.16 -13.90 4.60
C ASN A 268 42.51 -12.52 4.87
N VAL A 269 41.25 -12.36 4.51
CA VAL A 269 40.41 -11.22 4.89
C VAL A 269 39.41 -11.72 5.92
N ASP A 270 39.72 -11.49 7.20
CA ASP A 270 38.95 -12.03 8.31
C ASP A 270 37.98 -10.96 8.83
N ILE A 271 36.71 -11.11 8.44
CA ILE A 271 35.61 -10.23 8.86
C ILE A 271 34.47 -11.09 9.39
N ASP A 272 33.65 -10.54 10.29
CA ASP A 272 32.50 -11.24 10.84
C ASP A 272 31.26 -11.03 9.96
N ALA A 273 30.57 -12.12 9.62
CA ALA A 273 29.29 -12.04 8.94
C ALA A 273 28.24 -11.33 9.80
N GLU A 274 28.26 -11.52 11.13
CA GLU A 274 27.30 -10.86 12.03
C GLU A 274 27.50 -9.35 12.07
N GLU A 275 28.74 -8.87 11.92
CA GLU A 275 29.01 -7.43 11.78
C GLU A 275 28.42 -6.87 10.48
N VAL A 276 28.56 -7.60 9.36
CA VAL A 276 27.94 -7.23 8.08
C VAL A 276 26.42 -7.18 8.20
N LEU A 277 25.80 -8.16 8.86
CA LEU A 277 24.35 -8.22 9.08
C LEU A 277 23.88 -7.12 10.03
N THR A 278 24.63 -6.84 11.09
CA THR A 278 24.36 -5.74 12.03
C THR A 278 24.42 -4.39 11.32
N LEU A 279 25.39 -4.20 10.43
CA LEU A 279 25.54 -2.98 9.63
C LEU A 279 24.38 -2.81 8.64
N ALA A 280 23.86 -3.90 8.07
CA ALA A 280 22.66 -3.85 7.25
C ALA A 280 21.40 -3.49 8.07
N GLY A 281 21.38 -3.84 9.36
CA GLY A 281 20.30 -3.48 10.29
C GLY A 281 18.96 -4.11 9.88
N LYS A 282 17.94 -3.27 9.71
CA LYS A 282 16.62 -3.68 9.18
C LYS A 282 16.59 -3.75 7.64
N GLY A 283 17.65 -3.25 7.01
CA GLY A 283 17.84 -3.19 5.57
C GLY A 283 18.17 -4.54 4.94
N SER A 284 18.29 -4.55 3.62
CA SER A 284 18.62 -5.76 2.89
C SER A 284 20.14 -5.99 2.82
N PRO A 285 20.69 -7.07 3.40
CA PRO A 285 22.13 -7.29 3.44
C PRO A 285 22.69 -7.58 2.03
N GLY A 286 23.89 -7.07 1.76
CA GLY A 286 24.43 -7.04 0.40
C GLY A 286 25.93 -6.75 0.35
N ARG A 287 26.50 -6.73 -0.87
CA ARG A 287 27.95 -6.53 -1.07
C ARG A 287 28.45 -5.18 -0.59
N MET A 288 27.61 -4.14 -0.62
CA MET A 288 27.97 -2.82 -0.09
C MET A 288 28.33 -2.90 1.40
N HIS A 289 27.50 -3.57 2.20
CA HIS A 289 27.78 -3.79 3.63
C HIS A 289 29.06 -4.60 3.84
N VAL A 290 29.31 -5.62 3.00
CA VAL A 290 30.58 -6.37 3.03
C VAL A 290 31.77 -5.47 2.73
N ALA A 291 31.69 -4.66 1.66
CA ALA A 291 32.76 -3.73 1.29
C ALA A 291 33.06 -2.71 2.40
N GLU A 292 32.02 -2.23 3.08
CA GLU A 292 32.17 -1.29 4.19
C GLU A 292 32.88 -1.95 5.39
N VAL A 293 32.57 -3.21 5.72
CA VAL A 293 33.29 -3.93 6.79
C VAL A 293 34.74 -4.21 6.39
N ILE A 294 35.01 -4.67 5.16
CA ILE A 294 36.39 -4.84 4.64
C ILE A 294 37.19 -3.55 4.78
N TRP A 295 36.59 -2.41 4.44
CA TRP A 295 37.21 -1.09 4.53
C TRP A 295 37.43 -0.65 5.98
N LYS A 296 36.43 -0.78 6.85
CA LYS A 296 36.54 -0.44 8.29
C LYS A 296 37.64 -1.23 9.00
N HIS A 297 37.86 -2.46 8.58
CA HIS A 297 38.91 -3.33 9.12
C HIS A 297 40.30 -3.10 8.49
N GLY A 298 40.40 -2.18 7.52
CA GLY A 298 41.68 -1.77 6.92
C GLY A 298 42.24 -2.71 5.85
N TYR A 299 41.44 -3.65 5.35
CA TYR A 299 41.86 -4.55 4.25
C TYR A 299 41.90 -3.87 2.88
N CYS A 300 41.30 -2.68 2.77
CA CYS A 300 41.37 -1.79 1.63
C CYS A 300 41.29 -0.32 2.09
N SER A 301 41.71 0.60 1.22
CA SER A 301 41.70 2.04 1.49
C SER A 301 40.35 2.69 1.16
N THR A 302 39.55 2.06 0.30
CA THR A 302 38.24 2.55 -0.14
C THR A 302 37.24 1.41 -0.36
N ILE A 303 35.94 1.72 -0.29
CA ILE A 303 34.86 0.79 -0.66
C ILE A 303 35.04 0.28 -2.10
N LEU A 304 35.42 1.16 -3.04
CA LEU A 304 35.65 0.78 -4.43
C LEU A 304 36.76 -0.27 -4.56
N GLU A 305 37.84 -0.12 -3.80
CA GLU A 305 38.93 -1.10 -3.77
C GLU A 305 38.45 -2.46 -3.27
N ALA A 306 37.56 -2.51 -2.27
CA ALA A 306 36.97 -3.79 -1.81
C ALA A 306 36.21 -4.50 -2.95
N PHE A 307 35.44 -3.75 -3.76
CA PHE A 307 34.76 -4.30 -4.93
C PHE A 307 35.74 -4.81 -5.97
N LEU A 308 36.73 -4.01 -6.36
CA LEU A 308 37.70 -4.39 -7.40
C LEU A 308 38.55 -5.60 -6.99
N LYS A 309 38.94 -5.68 -5.72
CA LYS A 309 39.87 -6.69 -5.22
C LYS A 309 39.19 -8.00 -4.85
N TYR A 310 37.96 -7.95 -4.31
CA TYR A 310 37.36 -9.12 -3.66
C TYR A 310 35.97 -9.49 -4.17
N ILE A 311 35.00 -8.59 -4.07
CA ILE A 311 33.57 -8.94 -4.10
C ILE A 311 32.81 -8.47 -5.34
N GLY A 312 33.47 -7.71 -6.23
CA GLY A 312 32.94 -7.29 -7.52
C GLY A 312 32.59 -8.46 -8.43
N ASP A 313 31.93 -8.19 -9.55
CA ASP A 313 31.55 -9.25 -10.48
C ASP A 313 32.81 -9.96 -11.01
N ASN A 314 32.81 -11.29 -10.97
CA ASN A 314 33.97 -12.15 -11.24
C ASN A 314 35.14 -12.04 -10.23
N GLY A 315 34.97 -11.30 -9.13
CA GLY A 315 35.96 -11.24 -8.04
C GLY A 315 36.11 -12.57 -7.30
N PRO A 316 37.23 -12.79 -6.59
CA PRO A 316 37.51 -14.08 -5.96
C PRO A 316 36.52 -14.47 -4.85
N ALA A 317 35.93 -13.48 -4.17
CA ALA A 317 34.86 -13.67 -3.18
C ALA A 317 33.46 -13.46 -3.75
N TYR A 318 33.31 -13.33 -5.07
CA TYR A 318 32.00 -13.16 -5.71
C TYR A 318 31.13 -14.39 -5.50
N VAL A 319 29.88 -14.14 -5.09
CA VAL A 319 28.82 -15.13 -5.06
C VAL A 319 27.64 -14.57 -5.84
N PRO A 320 27.12 -15.27 -6.86
CA PRO A 320 25.98 -14.79 -7.61
C PRO A 320 24.76 -14.65 -6.70
N LYS A 321 24.01 -13.57 -6.88
CA LYS A 321 22.74 -13.36 -6.17
C LYS A 321 21.70 -14.29 -6.78
N LYS A 322 21.05 -15.12 -5.95
CA LYS A 322 19.79 -15.75 -6.34
C LYS A 322 18.74 -14.65 -6.31
N THR A 323 18.19 -14.34 -7.46
CA THR A 323 17.31 -13.20 -7.68
C THR A 323 16.25 -13.60 -8.68
N PHE A 324 15.12 -12.91 -8.65
CA PHE A 324 14.07 -13.09 -9.63
C PHE A 324 14.60 -12.82 -11.03
N THR A 325 14.05 -13.49 -12.03
CA THR A 325 13.98 -12.96 -13.39
C THR A 325 12.95 -11.82 -13.42
N PRO A 326 13.05 -10.87 -14.37
CA PRO A 326 12.03 -9.82 -14.49
C PRO A 326 10.61 -10.36 -14.63
N ARG A 327 10.46 -11.48 -15.35
CA ARG A 327 9.20 -12.20 -15.50
C ARG A 327 8.65 -12.70 -14.16
N GLU A 328 9.47 -13.39 -13.36
CA GLU A 328 9.05 -13.86 -12.03
C GLU A 328 8.65 -12.69 -11.12
N ALA A 329 9.33 -11.54 -11.22
CA ALA A 329 8.96 -10.34 -10.47
C ALA A 329 7.60 -9.79 -10.90
N ILE A 330 7.34 -9.70 -12.22
CA ILE A 330 6.04 -9.29 -12.79
C ILE A 330 4.93 -10.25 -12.35
N GLU A 331 5.16 -11.56 -12.46
CA GLU A 331 4.21 -12.60 -12.03
C GLU A 331 3.89 -12.48 -10.53
N LEU A 332 4.90 -12.28 -9.68
CA LEU A 332 4.73 -12.13 -8.24
C LEU A 332 3.92 -10.89 -7.86
N ILE A 333 4.17 -9.74 -8.52
CA ILE A 333 3.42 -8.51 -8.30
C ILE A 333 1.95 -8.69 -8.72
N LYS A 334 1.72 -9.36 -9.85
CA LYS A 334 0.38 -9.68 -10.35
C LYS A 334 -0.38 -10.61 -9.41
N GLU A 335 0.28 -11.64 -8.86
CA GLU A 335 -0.30 -12.51 -7.83
C GLU A 335 -0.68 -11.75 -6.56
N ALA A 336 0.05 -10.68 -6.24
CA ALA A 336 -0.27 -9.74 -5.17
C ALA A 336 -1.27 -8.65 -5.59
N HIS A 337 -1.97 -8.81 -6.71
CA HIS A 337 -2.97 -7.88 -7.27
C HIS A 337 -2.45 -6.47 -7.62
N GLY A 338 -1.13 -6.28 -7.60
CA GLY A 338 -0.50 -5.00 -7.90
C GLY A 338 -0.34 -4.75 -9.40
N ALA A 339 0.15 -3.55 -9.72
CA ALA A 339 0.61 -3.17 -11.05
C ALA A 339 2.14 -3.21 -11.12
N SER A 340 2.70 -3.90 -12.12
CA SER A 340 4.15 -4.00 -12.34
C SER A 340 4.66 -2.91 -13.28
N VAL A 341 5.78 -2.29 -12.92
CA VAL A 341 6.35 -1.11 -13.59
C VAL A 341 7.86 -1.26 -13.72
N LEU A 342 8.40 -0.98 -14.91
CA LEU A 342 9.86 -0.99 -15.11
C LEU A 342 10.49 0.27 -14.51
N ALA A 343 11.38 0.11 -13.53
CA ALA A 343 12.06 1.21 -12.85
C ALA A 343 13.18 1.82 -13.70
N HIS A 344 13.29 3.15 -13.66
CA HIS A 344 14.37 3.99 -14.20
C HIS A 344 15.08 3.42 -15.44
N PRO A 345 14.36 3.10 -16.53
CA PRO A 345 14.93 2.44 -17.71
C PRO A 345 16.05 3.25 -18.37
N GLY A 346 16.09 4.57 -18.17
CA GLY A 346 17.14 5.43 -18.69
C GLY A 346 18.51 5.22 -18.04
N LEU A 347 18.58 4.65 -16.84
CA LEU A 347 19.85 4.28 -16.20
C LEU A 347 20.43 3.00 -16.79
N THR A 348 19.58 2.00 -17.05
CA THR A 348 20.02 0.72 -17.60
C THR A 348 20.26 0.80 -19.11
N GLN A 349 19.52 1.65 -19.82
CA GLN A 349 19.56 1.81 -21.28
C GLN A 349 19.28 0.50 -22.04
N ARG A 350 18.43 -0.35 -21.47
CA ARG A 350 18.11 -1.69 -22.01
C ARG A 350 16.75 -1.76 -22.70
N ASP A 351 16.40 -0.76 -23.49
CA ASP A 351 15.03 -0.65 -24.02
C ASP A 351 14.58 -1.85 -24.87
N HIS A 352 15.53 -2.61 -25.44
CA HIS A 352 15.25 -3.81 -26.22
C HIS A 352 14.49 -4.89 -25.44
N ILE A 353 14.56 -4.89 -24.10
CA ILE A 353 13.86 -5.88 -23.27
C ILE A 353 12.39 -5.52 -23.04
N ILE A 354 12.02 -4.25 -23.24
CA ILE A 354 10.71 -3.72 -22.83
C ILE A 354 9.59 -4.51 -23.50
N GLU A 355 9.69 -4.79 -24.80
CA GLU A 355 8.66 -5.54 -25.51
C GLU A 355 8.42 -6.93 -24.92
N ASP A 356 9.48 -7.62 -24.53
CA ASP A 356 9.36 -8.95 -23.94
C ASP A 356 8.78 -8.87 -22.52
N LEU A 357 9.14 -7.84 -21.74
CA LEU A 357 8.49 -7.59 -20.45
C LEU A 357 7.00 -7.28 -20.61
N VAL A 358 6.59 -6.55 -21.66
CA VAL A 358 5.17 -6.32 -21.97
C VAL A 358 4.46 -7.64 -22.27
N LYS A 359 5.09 -8.56 -23.02
CA LYS A 359 4.54 -9.92 -23.27
C LYS A 359 4.42 -10.74 -21.98
N ASP A 360 5.34 -10.55 -21.03
CA ASP A 360 5.29 -11.17 -19.70
C ASP A 360 4.27 -10.50 -18.77
N GLY A 361 3.65 -9.39 -19.18
CA GLY A 361 2.56 -8.72 -18.46
C GLY A 361 2.96 -7.44 -17.72
N LEU A 362 4.05 -6.79 -18.10
CA LEU A 362 4.43 -5.46 -17.60
C LEU A 362 3.31 -4.44 -17.88
N GLN A 363 3.02 -3.58 -16.91
CA GLN A 363 1.84 -2.71 -16.95
C GLN A 363 2.15 -1.21 -16.92
N GLY A 364 3.39 -0.85 -16.57
CA GLY A 364 3.84 0.52 -16.58
C GLY A 364 5.35 0.67 -16.80
N ILE A 365 5.77 1.92 -16.94
CA ILE A 365 7.17 2.31 -17.08
C ILE A 365 7.42 3.62 -16.33
N GLU A 366 8.54 3.70 -15.62
CA GLU A 366 8.97 4.94 -14.96
C GLU A 366 9.57 5.90 -15.99
N VAL A 367 8.85 6.99 -16.23
CA VAL A 367 9.22 7.99 -17.25
C VAL A 367 9.92 9.16 -16.60
N TYR A 368 9.39 9.64 -15.48
CA TYR A 368 9.93 10.79 -14.76
C TYR A 368 10.83 10.28 -13.65
N TYR A 369 12.11 10.61 -13.74
CA TYR A 369 13.15 10.17 -12.81
C TYR A 369 14.24 11.26 -12.77
N PRO A 370 14.94 11.52 -11.64
CA PRO A 370 15.85 12.66 -11.52
C PRO A 370 16.94 12.74 -12.59
N ALA A 371 17.47 11.58 -13.02
CA ALA A 371 18.51 11.51 -14.05
C ALA A 371 17.98 11.49 -15.49
N HIS A 372 16.66 11.43 -15.72
CA HIS A 372 16.10 11.39 -17.07
C HIS A 372 16.10 12.79 -17.71
N SER A 373 16.86 12.94 -18.79
CA SER A 373 16.83 14.15 -19.63
C SER A 373 15.45 14.35 -20.29
N PRO A 374 15.11 15.57 -20.77
CA PRO A 374 13.89 15.79 -21.55
C PRO A 374 13.76 14.87 -22.76
N GLN A 375 14.87 14.50 -23.40
CA GLN A 375 14.90 13.55 -24.52
C GLN A 375 14.57 12.13 -24.05
N THR A 376 15.09 11.73 -22.88
CA THR A 376 14.80 10.45 -22.23
C THR A 376 13.32 10.35 -21.85
N ILE A 377 12.76 11.40 -21.23
CA ILE A 377 11.32 11.50 -20.90
C ILE A 377 10.48 11.34 -22.16
N LYS A 378 10.77 12.12 -23.22
CA LYS A 378 10.03 12.06 -24.49
C LYS A 378 10.08 10.67 -25.13
N LYS A 379 11.22 9.98 -25.02
CA LYS A 379 11.39 8.62 -25.53
C LYS A 379 10.52 7.62 -24.76
N TYR A 380 10.54 7.65 -23.43
CA TYR A 380 9.74 6.70 -22.63
C TYR A 380 8.25 7.01 -22.66
N LEU A 381 7.82 8.26 -22.83
CA LEU A 381 6.41 8.58 -23.13
C LEU A 381 5.94 7.91 -24.41
N LYS A 382 6.75 7.93 -25.48
CA LYS A 382 6.41 7.24 -26.74
C LYS A 382 6.35 5.73 -26.59
N ILE A 383 7.25 5.16 -25.79
CA ILE A 383 7.23 3.72 -25.50
C ILE A 383 5.97 3.36 -24.68
N ALA A 384 5.63 4.19 -23.69
CA ALA A 384 4.43 3.99 -22.89
C ALA A 384 3.17 4.03 -23.75
N GLU A 385 3.06 5.01 -24.65
CA GLU A 385 1.97 5.10 -25.61
C GLU A 385 1.92 3.90 -26.56
N LYS A 386 3.07 3.48 -27.12
CA LYS A 386 3.16 2.36 -28.07
C LYS A 386 2.62 1.05 -27.48
N TYR A 387 2.88 0.79 -26.20
CA TYR A 387 2.54 -0.46 -25.54
C TYR A 387 1.38 -0.34 -24.53
N ASP A 388 0.68 0.80 -24.50
CA ASP A 388 -0.37 1.10 -23.51
C ASP A 388 0.09 0.85 -22.06
N LEU A 389 1.26 1.35 -21.71
CA LEU A 389 1.83 1.27 -20.36
C LEU A 389 1.43 2.49 -19.53
N ALA A 390 1.11 2.26 -18.26
CA ALA A 390 0.97 3.34 -17.29
C ALA A 390 2.30 4.10 -17.12
N VAL A 391 2.21 5.42 -17.03
CA VAL A 391 3.37 6.29 -16.79
C VAL A 391 3.50 6.51 -15.29
N THR A 392 4.72 6.39 -14.77
CA THR A 392 5.03 6.68 -13.36
C THR A 392 6.25 7.60 -13.23
N GLY A 393 6.50 8.04 -12.00
CA GLY A 393 7.71 8.75 -11.65
C GLY A 393 7.86 8.93 -10.15
N GLY A 394 9.10 9.09 -9.73
CA GLY A 394 9.44 9.31 -8.33
C GLY A 394 10.87 9.82 -8.16
N SER A 395 11.19 10.22 -6.95
CA SER A 395 12.49 10.78 -6.59
C SER A 395 13.59 9.73 -6.48
N ASP A 396 13.23 8.46 -6.24
CA ASP A 396 14.18 7.42 -5.85
C ASP A 396 14.96 7.83 -4.58
N PHE A 397 14.21 8.40 -3.63
CA PHE A 397 14.73 8.97 -2.38
C PHE A 397 15.38 7.91 -1.49
N HIS A 398 16.57 8.20 -0.99
CA HIS A 398 17.34 7.35 -0.07
C HIS A 398 17.86 8.10 1.18
N GLY A 399 17.39 9.32 1.43
CA GLY A 399 17.90 10.18 2.50
C GLY A 399 19.36 10.56 2.32
N GLU A 400 20.18 10.47 3.38
CA GLU A 400 21.56 10.96 3.39
C GLU A 400 22.49 10.24 2.41
N ARG A 401 22.09 9.04 1.93
CA ARG A 401 22.82 8.29 0.91
C ARG A 401 22.69 8.88 -0.49
N LYS A 402 21.61 9.64 -0.77
CA LYS A 402 21.39 10.37 -2.03
C LYS A 402 20.80 11.76 -1.72
N ILE A 403 21.64 12.69 -1.27
CA ILE A 403 21.24 14.04 -0.85
C ILE A 403 20.57 14.83 -1.98
N ASP A 404 20.95 14.59 -3.24
CA ASP A 404 20.47 15.36 -4.40
C ASP A 404 19.07 14.96 -4.90
N THR A 405 18.48 13.93 -4.31
CA THR A 405 17.16 13.39 -4.68
C THR A 405 16.22 13.40 -3.48
N PRO A 406 15.86 14.58 -2.91
CA PRO A 406 14.89 14.67 -1.81
C PRO A 406 13.50 14.19 -2.24
N ILE A 407 12.63 13.87 -1.28
CA ILE A 407 11.22 13.56 -1.56
C ILE A 407 10.61 14.72 -2.36
N ALA A 408 9.74 14.38 -3.31
CA ALA A 408 9.10 15.32 -4.24
C ALA A 408 10.05 16.01 -5.23
N LYS A 409 11.33 15.60 -5.32
CA LYS A 409 12.24 16.06 -6.39
C LYS A 409 11.65 15.82 -7.78
N VAL A 410 10.98 14.68 -7.93
CA VAL A 410 10.19 14.34 -9.10
C VAL A 410 8.82 13.91 -8.61
N THR A 411 7.78 14.53 -9.17
CA THR A 411 6.39 14.17 -8.89
C THR A 411 5.64 13.96 -10.18
N VAL A 412 4.58 13.15 -10.11
CA VAL A 412 3.61 12.97 -11.18
C VAL A 412 2.21 13.45 -10.77
N PRO A 413 1.41 13.96 -11.71
CA PRO A 413 0.03 14.33 -11.44
C PRO A 413 -0.86 13.10 -11.19
N GLU A 414 -2.00 13.34 -10.54
CA GLU A 414 -2.93 12.28 -10.11
C GLU A 414 -3.45 11.40 -11.24
N GLU A 415 -3.60 11.94 -12.45
CA GLU A 415 -4.04 11.19 -13.63
C GLU A 415 -3.17 9.96 -13.93
N PHE A 416 -1.87 10.02 -13.63
CA PHE A 416 -0.94 8.90 -13.81
C PHE A 416 -1.15 7.84 -12.72
N VAL A 417 -1.46 8.26 -11.50
CA VAL A 417 -1.83 7.33 -10.41
C VAL A 417 -3.15 6.64 -10.69
N HIS A 418 -4.15 7.35 -11.21
CA HIS A 418 -5.42 6.77 -11.62
C HIS A 418 -5.24 5.72 -12.73
N LYS A 419 -4.47 6.04 -13.78
CA LYS A 419 -4.15 5.09 -14.86
C LYS A 419 -3.39 3.88 -14.35
N LEU A 420 -2.42 4.08 -13.46
CA LEU A 420 -1.68 2.98 -12.83
C LEU A 420 -2.62 2.06 -12.04
N ARG A 421 -3.53 2.63 -11.24
CA ARG A 421 -4.52 1.86 -10.49
C ARG A 421 -5.47 1.05 -11.38
N GLN A 422 -5.84 1.58 -12.55
CA GLN A 422 -6.65 0.86 -13.53
C GLN A 422 -5.94 -0.35 -14.13
N LYS A 423 -4.59 -0.39 -14.07
CA LYS A 423 -3.83 -1.56 -14.51
C LYS A 423 -3.82 -2.69 -13.47
N CYS A 424 -4.06 -2.42 -12.19
CA CYS A 424 -4.11 -3.47 -11.18
C CYS A 424 -5.14 -4.54 -11.56
N SER A 425 -4.81 -5.81 -11.32
CA SER A 425 -5.71 -6.92 -11.65
C SER A 425 -6.98 -6.82 -10.79
N SER A 426 -8.15 -6.93 -11.43
CA SER A 426 -9.45 -6.92 -10.73
C SER A 426 -9.51 -8.00 -9.66
N GLN A 427 -10.05 -7.66 -8.48
CA GLN A 427 -10.49 -8.64 -7.47
C GLN A 427 -11.69 -9.44 -7.95
#